data_AF-M1ZAU9-F1
#
_entry.id   AF-M1ZAU9-F1
#
_cell.length_a   1.000
_cell.length_b   1.000
_cell.length_c   1.000
_cell.angle_alpha   90.00
_cell.angle_beta   90.00
_cell.angle_gamma   90.00
#
_symmetry.space_group_name_H-M   'P 1'
#
loop_
_entity.id
_entity.type
_entity.pdbx_description
1 polymer ?
#
loop_
_entity_poly.entity_id
_entity_poly.type
_entity_poly.pdbx_seq_one_letter_code
_entity_poly.pdbx_strand_id
1 'polypeptide(L)' 'MKININNLVSISEVNQKFSKVARLVDENGATVILKNNVPRYELIDYSQLQKEEIPD' A
#
# COMPACT_ATOMS: atom_id res chain seq x y z
N MET A 1 -0.78 -2.82 -14.44
CA MET A 1 -1.29 -2.39 -13.12
C MET A 1 -2.02 -1.05 -13.24
N LYS A 2 -3.30 -0.97 -12.89
CA LYS A 2 -3.92 0.33 -12.59
C LYS A 2 -3.63 0.60 -11.12
N ILE A 3 -2.55 1.34 -10.84
CA ILE A 3 -2.26 1.79 -9.48
C ILE A 3 -3.47 2.63 -9.05
N ASN A 4 -4.26 2.11 -8.12
CA ASN A 4 -5.33 2.87 -7.50
C ASN A 4 -4.66 3.94 -6.61
N ILE A 5 -4.32 5.07 -7.21
CA ILE A 5 -3.81 6.30 -6.57
C ILE A 5 -4.75 6.88 -5.50
N ASN A 6 -5.87 6.22 -5.22
CA ASN A 6 -6.88 6.65 -4.27
C ASN A 6 -6.45 6.50 -2.80
N ASN A 7 -5.37 5.76 -2.51
CA ASN A 7 -4.83 5.60 -1.16
C ASN A 7 -3.36 6.02 -1.10
N LEU A 8 -3.13 7.34 -1.04
CA LEU A 8 -1.82 7.94 -0.77
C LEU A 8 -1.72 8.25 0.71
N VAL A 9 -0.73 7.67 1.40
CA VAL A 9 -0.47 7.93 2.82
C VAL A 9 0.94 8.47 3.01
N SER A 10 1.13 9.40 3.94
CA SER A 10 2.49 9.85 4.26
C SER A 10 3.22 8.83 5.11
N ILE A 11 4.55 8.74 4.99
CA ILE A 11 5.39 7.89 5.86
C ILE A 11 5.18 8.22 7.35
N SER A 12 4.91 9.48 7.68
CA SER A 12 4.62 9.91 9.05
C SER A 12 3.29 9.34 9.55
N GLU A 13 2.27 9.26 8.70
CA GLU A 13 0.98 8.66 9.08
C GLU A 13 1.10 7.14 9.26
N VAL A 14 1.86 6.47 8.40
CA VAL A 14 2.17 5.04 8.54
C VAL A 14 2.84 4.77 9.89
N ASN A 15 3.85 5.58 10.25
CA ASN A 15 4.56 5.41 11.52
C ASN A 15 3.68 5.66 12.75
N GLN A 16 2.72 6.58 12.67
CA GLN A 16 1.84 6.94 13.79
C GLN A 16 0.61 6.03 13.91
N LYS A 17 0.12 5.49 12.79
CA LYS A 17 -1.19 4.81 12.70
C LYS A 17 -1.09 3.53 11.85
N PHE A 18 -0.01 2.77 12.01
CA PHE A 18 0.27 1.60 11.17
C PHE A 18 -0.92 0.63 11.08
N SER A 19 -1.53 0.26 12.22
CA SER A 19 -2.67 -0.67 12.24
C SER A 19 -3.89 -0.15 11.47
N LYS A 20 -4.11 1.18 11.43
CA LYS A 20 -5.18 1.78 10.62
C LYS A 20 -4.85 1.71 9.13
N VAL A 21 -3.59 1.94 8.77
CA VAL A 21 -3.12 1.84 7.38
C VAL A 21 -3.14 0.38 6.90
N ALA A 22 -2.80 -0.59 7.75
CA ALA A 22 -2.90 -2.00 7.42
C ALA A 22 -4.36 -2.39 7.09
N ARG A 23 -5.34 -1.92 7.86
CA ARG A 23 -6.77 -2.13 7.53
C ARG A 23 -7.17 -1.52 6.19
N LEU A 24 -6.61 -0.35 5.85
CA LEU A 24 -6.84 0.27 4.54
C LEU A 24 -6.33 -0.63 3.40
N VAL A 25 -5.25 -1.36 3.64
CA VAL A 25 -4.70 -2.36 2.70
C VAL A 25 -5.56 -3.61 2.68
N ASP A 26 -6.05 -4.09 3.82
CA ASP A 26 -6.99 -5.23 3.86
C ASP A 26 -8.26 -4.94 3.02
N GLU A 27 -8.73 -3.69 3.01
CA GLU A 27 -9.92 -3.25 2.26
C GLU A 27 -9.65 -2.97 0.79
N ASN A 28 -8.52 -2.35 0.45
CA ASN A 28 -8.24 -1.82 -0.89
C ASN A 28 -7.15 -2.61 -1.66
N GLY A 29 -6.56 -3.62 -1.03
CA GLY A 29 -5.47 -4.45 -1.54
C GLY A 29 -4.08 -3.82 -1.41
N ALA A 30 -3.96 -2.52 -1.70
CA ALA A 30 -2.70 -1.80 -1.72
C ALA A 30 -2.85 -0.34 -1.28
N THR A 31 -1.74 0.25 -0.81
CA THR A 31 -1.60 1.67 -0.52
C THR A 31 -0.21 2.18 -0.88
N VAL A 32 -0.14 3.41 -1.38
CA VAL A 32 1.12 4.03 -1.79
C VAL A 32 1.60 4.97 -0.69
N ILE A 33 2.85 4.82 -0.28
CA ILE A 33 3.45 5.61 0.79
C ILE A 33 4.33 6.71 0.19
N LEU A 34 4.04 7.94 0.58
CA LEU A 34 4.76 9.16 0.23
C LEU A 34 5.89 9.42 1.23
N LYS A 35 7.09 9.71 0.71
CA LYS A 35 8.20 10.29 1.48
C LYS A 35 8.57 11.64 0.86
N ASN A 36 8.43 12.71 1.65
CA ASN A 36 8.61 14.10 1.19
C ASN A 36 7.69 14.42 -0.02
N ASN A 37 6.41 14.06 0.06
CA ASN A 37 5.40 14.23 -1.00
C ASN A 37 5.70 13.51 -2.33
N VAL A 38 6.67 12.59 -2.34
CA VAL A 38 7.00 11.76 -3.50
C VAL A 38 6.63 10.30 -3.20
N PRO A 39 5.87 9.60 -4.06
CA PRO A 39 5.65 8.16 -3.94
C PRO A 39 6.98 7.42 -3.89
N ARG A 40 7.22 6.63 -2.85
CA ARG A 40 8.48 5.88 -2.70
C ARG A 40 8.31 4.43 -2.30
N TYR A 41 7.23 4.09 -1.63
CA TYR A 41 6.98 2.73 -1.18
C TYR A 41 5.54 2.35 -1.48
N GLU A 42 5.28 1.05 -1.46
CA GLU A 42 3.95 0.49 -1.54
C GLU A 42 3.80 -0.51 -0.40
N LEU A 43 2.62 -0.54 0.21
CA LEU A 43 2.24 -1.57 1.17
C LEU A 43 1.06 -2.33 0.55
N ILE A 44 1.24 -3.63 0.42
CA ILE A 44 0.31 -4.54 -0.24
C ILE A 44 0.06 -5.75 0.64
N ASP A 45 -1.13 -6.35 0.50
CA ASP A 45 -1.38 -7.65 1.12
C ASP A 45 -0.47 -8.72 0.52
N TYR A 46 0.08 -9.57 1.38
CA TYR A 46 1.03 -10.61 0.97
C TYR A 46 0.38 -11.64 0.03
N SER A 47 -0.90 -11.95 0.21
CA SER A 47 -1.63 -12.89 -0.65
C SER A 47 -1.83 -12.34 -2.06
N GLN A 48 -1.84 -11.01 -2.23
CA GLN A 48 -1.88 -10.38 -3.54
C GLN A 48 -0.54 -10.47 -4.25
N LEU A 49 0.57 -10.28 -3.53
CA LEU A 49 1.91 -10.48 -4.07
C LEU A 49 2.09 -11.91 -4.62
N GLN A 50 1.65 -12.92 -3.86
CA GLN A 50 1.74 -14.32 -4.28
C GLN A 50 0.93 -14.64 -5.54
N LYS A 51 -0.18 -13.93 -5.81
CA LYS A 51 -0.98 -14.12 -7.03
C LYS A 51 -0.28 -13.55 -8.26
N GLU A 52 0.52 -12.50 -8.10
CA GLU A 52 1.29 -11.92 -9.22
C GLU A 52 2.56 -12.71 -9.52
N GLU A 53 3.14 -13.40 -8.53
CA GLU A 53 4.34 -14.24 -8.70
C GLU A 53 4.08 -15.62 -9.32
N ILE A 54 2.83 -15.99 -9.61
CA ILE A 54 2.51 -17.21 -10.38
C ILE A 54 2.25 -16.76 -11.83
N PRO A 55 3.24 -16.86 -12.74
CA PRO A 55 2.97 -16.71 -14.16
C PRO A 55 2.17 -17.93 -14.62
N ASP A 56 1.14 -17.70 -15.44
CA ASP A 56 0.53 -18.79 -16.24
C ASP A 56 1.58 -19.55 -17.07
#